data_AF-A0A1G5ICJ8-F1
#
_entry.id   AF-A0A1G5ICJ8-F1
#
_cell.length_a   1.000
_cell.length_b   1.000
_cell.length_c   1.000
_cell.angle_alpha   90.00
_cell.angle_beta   90.00
_cell.angle_gamma   90.00
#
_symmetry.space_group_name_H-M   'P 1'
#
loop_
_entity.id
_entity.type
_entity.pdbx_description
1 polymer ?
#
loop_
_entity_poly.entity_id
_entity_poly.type
_entity_poly.pdbx_seq_one_letter_code
_entity_poly.pdbx_strand_id
1 'polypeptide(L)'
;MNRIEARLYVINSQTFKKELKSIQAYYCDSCKRYYVLDSEYQKLISCGVPCCQIINISDIRSGKYDRWKKTSTLRLYGYNVNKQENLSDRKRHMILDMVIDNKIMTRARCIEFIKWLVKNNAERDGMDDALGKWNQDIDYLSQGKRTIPQSIMIGAIKLRK
;
A
#
# COMPACT_ATOMS: atom_id res chain seq x y z
N MET A 1 -22.74 -9.76 -12.83
CA MET A 1 -21.93 -9.37 -11.66
C MET A 1 -22.88 -9.10 -10.51
N ASN A 2 -22.66 -9.72 -9.37
CA ASN A 2 -23.53 -9.56 -8.20
C ASN A 2 -23.00 -8.42 -7.34
N ARG A 3 -23.85 -7.43 -7.06
CA ARG A 3 -23.49 -6.31 -6.17
C ARG A 3 -23.40 -6.84 -4.74
N ILE A 4 -22.34 -6.45 -4.04
CA ILE A 4 -22.09 -6.80 -2.65
C ILE A 4 -21.59 -5.57 -1.89
N GLU A 5 -21.73 -5.59 -0.57
CA GLU A 5 -21.00 -4.69 0.32
C GLU A 5 -19.69 -5.36 0.74
N ALA A 6 -18.56 -4.71 0.47
CA ALA A 6 -17.25 -5.15 0.97
C ALA A 6 -16.82 -4.25 2.14
N ARG A 7 -16.15 -4.85 3.13
CA ARG A 7 -15.59 -4.12 4.28
C ARG A 7 -14.09 -4.27 4.32
N LEU A 8 -13.38 -3.18 4.50
CA LEU A 8 -11.92 -3.17 4.60
C LEU A 8 -11.42 -2.07 5.52
N TYR A 9 -10.22 -2.28 6.05
CA TYR A 9 -9.56 -1.27 6.84
C TYR A 9 -8.88 -0.22 5.96
N VAL A 10 -8.92 1.03 6.40
CA VAL A 10 -8.24 2.17 5.80
C VAL A 10 -7.48 2.91 6.90
N ILE A 11 -6.23 3.29 6.64
CA ILE A 11 -5.52 4.25 7.50
C ILE A 11 -5.93 5.65 7.06
N ASN A 12 -6.72 6.33 7.88
CA ASN A 12 -7.27 7.65 7.56
C ASN A 12 -6.15 8.68 7.37
N SER A 13 -6.25 9.48 6.31
CA SER A 13 -5.21 10.46 5.94
C SER A 13 -5.04 11.59 6.95
N GLN A 14 -6.09 11.95 7.68
CA GLN A 14 -6.09 13.05 8.65
C GLN A 14 -5.75 12.56 10.06
N THR A 15 -6.41 11.49 10.51
CA THR A 15 -6.30 11.00 11.90
C THR A 15 -5.18 9.99 12.09
N PHE A 16 -4.66 9.40 11.01
CA PHE A 16 -3.72 8.26 11.02
C PHE A 16 -4.24 7.02 11.76
N LYS A 17 -5.53 6.97 12.06
CA LYS A 17 -6.15 5.81 12.70
C LYS A 17 -6.63 4.80 11.66
N LYS A 18 -6.60 3.53 12.05
CA LYS A 18 -7.18 2.43 11.28
C LYS A 18 -8.71 2.45 11.47
N GLU A 19 -9.44 2.66 10.38
CA GLU A 19 -10.89 2.73 10.34
C GLU A 19 -11.45 1.61 9.45
N LEU A 20 -12.54 0.97 9.87
CA LEU A 20 -13.28 0.03 9.01
C LEU A 20 -14.22 0.85 8.10
N LYS A 21 -14.16 0.63 6.79
CA LYS A 21 -15.03 1.25 5.80
C LYS A 21 -15.79 0.20 5.01
N SER A 22 -17.05 0.50 4.69
CA SER A 22 -17.85 -0.24 3.71
C SER A 22 -17.73 0.43 2.35
N ILE A 23 -17.57 -0.37 1.29
CA ILE A 23 -17.58 0.08 -0.10
C ILE A 23 -18.49 -0.81 -0.95
N GLN A 24 -19.03 -0.24 -2.02
CA GLN A 24 -19.75 -1.02 -3.00
C GLN A 24 -18.76 -1.82 -3.87
N ALA A 25 -18.95 -3.13 -3.91
CA ALA A 25 -18.14 -4.05 -4.69
C ALA A 25 -19.02 -5.00 -5.52
N TYR A 26 -18.38 -5.76 -6.39
CA TYR A 26 -19.02 -6.64 -7.34
C TYR A 26 -18.30 -7.98 -7.37
N TYR A 27 -19.04 -9.07 -7.21
CA TYR A 27 -18.53 -10.41 -7.45
C TYR A 27 -18.83 -10.84 -8.89
N CYS A 28 -17.80 -11.33 -9.58
CA CYS A 28 -17.96 -11.99 -10.87
C CYS A 28 -17.88 -13.50 -10.67
N ASP A 29 -19.00 -14.19 -10.92
CA ASP A 29 -19.06 -15.64 -10.74
C ASP A 29 -18.21 -16.40 -11.77
N SER A 30 -18.13 -15.92 -13.02
CA SER A 30 -17.29 -16.57 -14.04
C SER A 30 -15.80 -16.38 -13.77
N CYS A 31 -15.39 -15.21 -13.26
CA CYS A 31 -13.99 -14.92 -12.96
C CYS A 31 -13.55 -15.33 -11.55
N LYS A 32 -14.50 -15.71 -10.68
CA LYS A 32 -14.31 -15.99 -9.23
C LYS A 32 -13.52 -14.90 -8.50
N ARG A 33 -13.82 -13.63 -8.81
CA ARG A 33 -13.07 -12.45 -8.33
C ARG A 33 -14.01 -11.32 -7.89
N TYR A 34 -13.52 -10.51 -6.97
CA TYR A 34 -14.17 -9.29 -6.49
C TYR A 34 -13.58 -8.06 -7.19
N TYR A 35 -14.45 -7.11 -7.49
CA TYR A 35 -14.10 -5.88 -8.20
C TYR A 35 -14.73 -4.68 -7.50
N VAL A 36 -14.02 -3.56 -7.56
CA VAL A 36 -14.50 -2.26 -7.12
C VAL A 36 -14.44 -1.34 -8.34
N LEU A 37 -15.45 -0.50 -8.52
CA LEU A 37 -15.44 0.50 -9.59
C LEU A 37 -14.39 1.56 -9.28
N ASP A 38 -13.79 2.16 -10.31
CA ASP A 38 -12.78 3.20 -10.12
C ASP A 38 -13.31 4.36 -9.28
N SER A 39 -14.56 4.78 -9.49
CA SER A 39 -15.20 5.84 -8.67
C SER A 39 -15.27 5.50 -7.17
N GLU A 40 -15.54 4.24 -6.82
CA GLU A 40 -15.55 3.78 -5.43
C GLU A 40 -14.12 3.72 -4.86
N TYR A 41 -13.15 3.31 -5.68
CA TYR A 41 -11.74 3.33 -5.30
C TYR A 41 -11.22 4.75 -5.06
N GLN A 42 -11.57 5.72 -5.94
CA GLN A 42 -11.18 7.13 -5.79
C GLN A 42 -11.71 7.73 -4.48
N LYS A 43 -12.96 7.44 -4.11
CA LYS A 43 -13.54 7.84 -2.82
C LYS A 43 -12.80 7.22 -1.63
N LEU A 44 -12.35 5.98 -1.76
CA LEU A 44 -11.61 5.30 -0.70
C LEU A 44 -10.24 5.93 -0.48
N ILE A 45 -9.49 6.21 -1.55
CA ILE A 45 -8.13 6.77 -1.46
C ILE A 45 -8.10 8.27 -1.16
N SER A 46 -9.22 8.97 -1.27
CA SER A 46 -9.37 10.33 -0.75
C SER A 46 -9.47 10.32 0.78
N CYS A 47 -10.04 9.26 1.37
CA CYS A 47 -10.13 9.09 2.82
C CYS A 47 -8.80 8.65 3.46
N GLY A 48 -7.98 7.87 2.76
CA GLY A 48 -6.76 7.32 3.35
C GLY A 48 -6.10 6.22 2.53
N VAL A 49 -5.28 5.39 3.19
CA VAL A 49 -4.58 4.25 2.57
C VAL A 49 -5.34 2.96 2.83
N PRO A 50 -5.86 2.26 1.80
CA PRO A 50 -6.50 0.96 1.96
C PRO A 50 -5.50 -0.09 2.48
N CYS A 51 -5.88 -0.87 3.48
CA CYS A 51 -5.08 -1.96 4.04
C CYS A 51 -5.28 -3.26 3.25
N CYS A 52 -5.19 -3.20 1.91
CA CYS A 52 -5.35 -4.35 1.03
C CYS A 52 -4.49 -4.19 -0.23
N GLN A 53 -4.40 -5.26 -1.03
CA GLN A 53 -3.71 -5.19 -2.31
C GLN A 53 -4.54 -4.42 -3.34
N ILE A 54 -3.89 -3.54 -4.08
CA ILE A 54 -4.48 -2.75 -5.16
C ILE A 54 -4.00 -3.33 -6.49
N ILE A 55 -4.95 -3.84 -7.29
CA ILE A 55 -4.65 -4.52 -8.55
C ILE A 55 -5.57 -3.98 -9.64
N ASN A 56 -5.01 -3.36 -10.68
CA ASN A 56 -5.79 -2.95 -11.83
C ASN A 56 -6.03 -4.13 -12.78
N ILE A 57 -7.24 -4.23 -13.34
CA ILE A 57 -7.59 -5.26 -14.33
C ILE A 57 -6.68 -5.17 -15.56
N SER A 58 -6.30 -3.95 -15.98
CA SER A 58 -5.37 -3.76 -17.10
C SER A 58 -3.99 -4.35 -16.81
N ASP A 59 -3.52 -4.28 -15.57
CA ASP A 59 -2.24 -4.85 -15.15
C ASP A 59 -2.29 -6.39 -15.13
N ILE A 60 -3.45 -6.98 -14.81
CA ILE A 60 -3.67 -8.44 -14.95
C ILE A 60 -3.61 -8.83 -16.42
N ARG A 61 -4.38 -8.15 -17.28
CA ARG A 61 -4.45 -8.46 -18.72
C ARG A 61 -3.12 -8.32 -19.44
N SER A 62 -2.29 -7.38 -19.01
CA SER A 62 -0.95 -7.12 -19.60
C SER A 62 0.17 -7.96 -18.97
N GLY A 63 -0.13 -8.88 -18.04
CA GLY A 63 0.88 -9.65 -17.29
C GLY A 63 1.78 -8.81 -16.40
N LYS A 64 1.48 -7.52 -16.23
CA LYS A 64 2.22 -6.59 -15.40
C LYS A 64 2.01 -6.88 -13.92
N TYR A 65 0.82 -7.35 -13.53
CA TYR A 65 0.54 -7.83 -12.18
C TYR A 65 1.46 -8.99 -11.78
N ASP A 66 1.66 -9.99 -12.65
CA ASP A 66 2.57 -11.10 -12.35
C ASP A 66 4.01 -10.62 -12.19
N ARG A 67 4.43 -9.66 -13.02
CA ARG A 67 5.72 -8.98 -12.85
C ARG A 67 5.79 -8.23 -11.52
N TRP A 68 4.76 -7.50 -11.11
CA TRP A 68 4.73 -6.80 -9.82
C TRP A 68 4.77 -7.74 -8.64
N LYS A 69 3.95 -8.79 -8.67
CA LYS A 69 3.91 -9.84 -7.66
C LYS A 69 5.29 -10.50 -7.51
N LYS A 70 6.01 -10.68 -8.62
CA LYS A 70 7.39 -11.17 -8.63
C LYS A 70 8.42 -10.13 -8.16
N THR A 71 8.18 -8.84 -8.38
CA THR A 71 9.21 -7.79 -8.20
C THR A 71 9.09 -6.98 -6.91
N SER A 72 7.89 -6.76 -6.34
CA SER A 72 7.76 -5.98 -5.10
C SER A 72 6.42 -6.15 -4.38
N THR A 73 6.49 -6.53 -3.10
CA THR A 73 5.34 -6.50 -2.19
C THR A 73 4.81 -5.07 -1.99
N LEU A 74 5.68 -4.06 -1.90
CA LEU A 74 5.25 -2.66 -1.70
C LEU A 74 4.33 -2.17 -2.81
N ARG A 75 4.62 -2.54 -4.06
CA ARG A 75 3.82 -2.14 -5.20
C ARG A 75 2.41 -2.73 -5.17
N LEU A 76 2.26 -3.95 -4.65
CA LEU A 76 0.94 -4.56 -4.46
C LEU A 76 0.07 -3.79 -3.46
N TYR A 77 0.68 -3.04 -2.54
CA TYR A 77 -0.02 -2.20 -1.56
C TYR A 77 -0.07 -0.72 -2.00
N GLY A 78 0.23 -0.42 -3.26
CA GLY A 78 0.07 0.89 -3.87
C GLY A 78 1.26 1.84 -3.74
N TYR A 79 2.36 1.43 -3.09
CA TYR A 79 3.56 2.28 -3.01
C TYR A 79 4.22 2.43 -4.38
N ASN A 80 4.48 3.68 -4.77
CA ASN A 80 5.28 4.04 -5.94
C ASN A 80 5.70 5.53 -5.88
N VAL A 81 6.65 5.90 -6.76
CA VAL A 81 7.15 7.28 -6.93
C VAL A 81 6.86 7.82 -8.34
N ASN A 82 5.93 7.20 -9.08
CA ASN A 82 5.65 7.58 -10.46
C ASN A 82 5.11 9.02 -10.53
N LYS A 83 5.65 9.82 -11.44
CA LYS A 83 5.22 11.22 -11.68
C LYS A 83 3.77 11.36 -12.13
N GLN A 84 3.21 10.34 -12.80
CA GLN A 84 1.82 10.34 -13.26
C GLN A 84 0.83 10.12 -12.10
N GLU A 85 1.13 9.19 -11.19
CA GLU A 85 0.29 8.93 -10.01
C GLU A 85 0.58 9.93 -8.88
N ASN A 86 1.79 10.49 -8.86
CA ASN A 86 2.27 11.58 -8.03
C ASN A 86 1.88 11.50 -6.55
N LEU A 87 2.14 10.35 -5.92
CA LEU A 87 1.92 10.19 -4.49
C LEU A 87 2.79 11.17 -3.69
N SER A 88 2.14 11.95 -2.81
CA SER A 88 2.85 12.81 -1.85
C SER A 88 3.66 11.99 -0.85
N ASP A 89 4.71 12.60 -0.29
CA ASP A 89 5.60 11.95 0.68
C ASP A 89 4.80 11.36 1.85
N ARG A 90 3.84 12.13 2.38
CA ARG A 90 2.93 11.66 3.44
C ARG A 90 2.19 10.38 3.03
N LYS A 91 1.64 10.30 1.81
CA LYS A 91 0.94 9.10 1.35
C LYS A 91 1.91 7.92 1.20
N ARG A 92 3.11 8.14 0.65
CA ARG A 92 4.13 7.08 0.53
C ARG A 92 4.53 6.54 1.90
N HIS A 93 4.80 7.43 2.87
CA HIS A 93 5.13 7.07 4.25
C HIS A 93 3.99 6.30 4.93
N MET A 94 2.73 6.73 4.76
CA MET A 94 1.58 5.99 5.30
C MET A 94 1.47 4.57 4.73
N ILE A 95 1.74 4.36 3.44
CA ILE A 95 1.75 3.02 2.84
C ILE A 95 2.88 2.17 3.45
N LEU A 96 4.08 2.75 3.59
CA LEU A 96 5.23 2.07 4.18
C LEU A 96 4.95 1.65 5.64
N ASP A 97 4.41 2.56 6.45
CA ASP A 97 4.03 2.26 7.83
C ASP A 97 2.94 1.21 7.91
N MET A 98 1.91 1.30 7.06
CA MET A 98 0.85 0.28 7.00
C MET A 98 1.42 -1.11 6.70
N VAL A 99 2.34 -1.23 5.74
CA VAL A 99 3.01 -2.50 5.42
C VAL A 99 3.81 -3.02 6.60
N ILE A 100 4.52 -2.14 7.32
CA ILE A 100 5.36 -2.50 8.47
C ILE A 100 4.49 -2.92 9.68
N ASP A 101 3.48 -2.11 10.02
CA ASP A 101 2.62 -2.30 11.19
C ASP A 101 1.74 -3.54 11.07
N ASN A 102 1.27 -3.84 9.87
CA ASN A 102 0.53 -5.09 9.60
C ASN A 102 1.47 -6.29 9.37
N LYS A 103 2.78 -6.14 9.62
CA LYS A 103 3.81 -7.20 9.51
C LYS A 103 3.88 -7.86 8.13
N ILE A 104 3.48 -7.15 7.08
CA ILE A 104 3.53 -7.62 5.68
C ILE A 104 4.99 -7.67 5.22
N MET A 105 5.77 -6.63 5.54
CA MET A 105 7.20 -6.57 5.28
C MET A 105 7.91 -5.79 6.39
N THR A 106 9.11 -6.23 6.78
CA THR A 106 9.86 -5.56 7.85
C THR A 106 10.42 -4.22 7.38
N ARG A 107 10.60 -3.28 8.31
CA ARG A 107 11.24 -1.97 8.03
C ARG A 107 12.60 -2.13 7.31
N ALA A 108 13.44 -3.06 7.77
CA ALA A 108 14.72 -3.36 7.14
C ALA A 108 14.55 -3.79 5.68
N ARG A 109 13.61 -4.72 5.40
CA ARG A 109 13.31 -5.14 4.01
C ARG A 109 12.73 -4.01 3.17
N CYS A 110 11.92 -3.11 3.73
CA CYS A 110 11.48 -1.90 3.02
C CYS A 110 12.69 -1.07 2.58
N ILE A 111 13.59 -0.75 3.51
CA ILE A 111 14.79 0.05 3.24
C ILE A 111 15.68 -0.63 2.20
N GLU A 112 15.97 -1.92 2.35
CA GLU A 112 16.78 -2.68 1.39
C GLU A 112 16.17 -2.66 -0.02
N PHE A 113 14.86 -2.86 -0.13
CA PHE A 113 14.17 -2.81 -1.41
C PHE A 113 14.23 -1.42 -2.04
N ILE A 114 14.03 -0.35 -1.28
CA ILE A 114 14.08 1.02 -1.82
C ILE A 114 15.52 1.41 -2.20
N LYS A 115 16.53 1.02 -1.41
CA LYS A 115 17.94 1.17 -1.77
C LYS A 115 18.29 0.44 -3.06
N TRP A 116 17.73 -0.76 -3.26
CA TRP A 116 17.88 -1.48 -4.52
C TRP A 116 17.25 -0.68 -5.68
N LEU A 117 16.07 -0.08 -5.51
CA LEU A 117 15.47 0.79 -6.55
C LEU A 117 16.38 1.97 -6.91
N VAL A 118 16.93 2.67 -5.92
CA VAL A 118 17.90 3.76 -6.14
C VAL A 118 19.08 3.25 -6.97
N LYS A 119 19.73 2.17 -6.52
CA LYS A 119 20.90 1.60 -7.20
C LYS A 119 20.62 1.22 -8.65
N ASN A 120 19.47 0.60 -8.92
CA ASN A 120 19.14 0.11 -10.27
C ASN A 120 18.66 1.20 -11.24
N ASN A 121 18.45 2.43 -10.77
CA ASN A 121 17.97 3.54 -11.59
C ASN A 121 18.86 4.78 -11.51
N ALA A 122 19.97 4.75 -10.75
CA ALA A 122 20.85 5.90 -10.54
C ALA A 122 21.46 6.45 -11.84
N GLU A 123 21.75 5.57 -12.81
CA GLU A 123 22.37 5.93 -14.09
C GLU A 123 21.35 6.16 -15.21
N ARG A 124 20.05 6.15 -14.90
CA ARG A 124 18.99 6.32 -15.91
C ARG A 124 18.56 7.78 -15.99
N ASP A 125 18.63 8.33 -17.19
CA ASP A 125 18.20 9.71 -17.46
C ASP A 125 16.73 9.93 -17.04
N GLY A 126 16.48 11.12 -16.47
CA GLY A 126 15.14 11.55 -16.06
C GLY A 126 14.61 10.95 -14.75
N MET A 127 15.45 10.21 -14.01
CA MET A 127 15.09 9.58 -12.74
C MET A 127 15.29 10.47 -11.50
N ASP A 128 15.82 11.70 -11.63
CA ASP A 128 16.19 12.55 -10.49
C ASP A 128 15.08 12.71 -9.45
N ASP A 129 13.84 12.94 -9.88
CA ASP A 129 12.67 13.05 -9.00
C ASP A 129 12.35 11.73 -8.27
N ALA A 130 12.44 10.59 -8.99
CA ALA A 130 12.21 9.27 -8.40
C ALA A 130 13.30 8.92 -7.38
N LEU A 131 14.56 9.23 -7.72
CA LEU A 131 15.72 9.07 -6.84
C LEU A 131 15.57 9.94 -5.59
N GLY A 132 15.18 11.21 -5.74
CA GLY A 132 14.91 12.11 -4.64
C GLY A 132 13.84 11.58 -3.68
N LYS A 133 12.69 11.16 -4.22
CA LYS A 133 11.60 10.56 -3.44
C LYS A 133 12.02 9.29 -2.71
N TRP A 134 12.75 8.38 -3.37
CA TRP A 134 13.25 7.17 -2.73
C TRP A 134 14.25 7.45 -1.61
N ASN A 135 15.14 8.43 -1.78
CA ASN A 135 16.08 8.81 -0.72
C ASN A 135 15.35 9.40 0.49
N GLN A 136 14.36 10.27 0.26
CA GLN A 136 13.49 10.77 1.34
C GLN A 136 12.77 9.64 2.08
N ASP A 137 12.22 8.67 1.34
CA ASP A 137 11.52 7.53 1.93
C ASP A 137 12.50 6.63 2.73
N ILE A 138 13.76 6.48 2.30
CA ILE A 138 14.82 5.78 3.06
C ILE A 138 15.15 6.55 4.35
N ASP A 139 15.30 7.86 4.28
CA ASP A 139 15.61 8.71 5.43
C ASP A 139 14.49 8.63 6.47
N TYR A 140 13.23 8.73 6.04
CA TYR A 140 12.06 8.55 6.89
C TYR A 140 12.09 7.21 7.64
N LEU A 141 12.31 6.12 6.91
CA LEU A 141 12.35 4.78 7.49
C LEU A 141 13.54 4.58 8.44
N SER A 142 14.67 5.24 8.17
CA SER A 142 15.91 5.13 8.96
C SER A 142 15.86 5.95 10.25
N GLN A 143 15.18 7.11 10.22
CA GLN A 143 15.00 7.99 11.38
C GLN A 143 13.89 7.51 12.33
N GLY A 144 12.94 6.72 11.82
CA GLY A 144 11.79 6.24 12.58
C GLY A 144 12.18 5.27 13.73
N LYS A 145 12.37 5.80 14.94
CA LYS A 145 12.18 5.01 16.16
C LYS A 145 10.74 4.45 16.14
N ARG A 146 10.56 3.18 16.49
CA ARG A 146 9.22 2.60 16.69
C ARG A 146 8.46 3.48 17.68
N THR A 147 7.46 4.21 17.19
CA THR A 147 6.36 4.63 18.06
C THR A 147 5.62 3.35 18.38
N ILE A 148 5.88 2.77 19.55
CA ILE A 148 5.00 1.73 20.09
C ILE A 148 3.62 2.39 20.13
N PRO A 149 2.60 1.82 19.46
CA PRO A 149 1.27 2.41 19.49
C PRO A 149 0.85 2.58 20.95
N GLN A 150 0.52 3.81 21.37
CA GLN A 150 0.02 4.06 22.73
C GLN A 150 -1.25 3.25 23.02
N SER A 151 -1.94 2.77 21.98
CA SER A 151 -3.03 1.80 22.07
C SER A 151 -2.90 0.75 20.98
N ILE A 152 -3.12 -0.51 21.33
CA ILE A 152 -3.27 -1.63 20.40
C ILE A 152 -4.67 -2.24 20.57
N MET A 153 -5.29 -2.60 19.47
CA MET A 153 -6.53 -3.38 19.50
C MET A 153 -6.18 -4.85 19.68
N ILE A 154 -6.57 -5.45 20.81
CA ILE A 154 -6.38 -6.87 21.06
C ILE A 154 -7.57 -7.62 20.44
N GLY A 155 -7.30 -8.38 19.38
CA GLY A 155 -8.35 -9.14 18.66
C GLY A 155 -8.85 -10.39 19.42
N ALA A 156 -8.03 -10.97 20.29
CA ALA A 156 -8.43 -12.05 21.20
C ALA A 156 -7.39 -12.21 22.32
N ILE A 157 -7.83 -12.34 23.57
CA ILE A 157 -7.01 -12.80 24.69
C ILE A 157 -7.31 -14.28 24.90
N LYS A 158 -6.30 -15.13 24.74
CA LYS A 158 -6.41 -16.56 25.08
C LYS A 158 -5.81 -16.76 26.47
N LEU A 159 -6.65 -17.13 27.43
CA LEU A 159 -6.20 -17.57 28.75
C LEU A 159 -5.76 -19.03 28.65
N ARG A 160 -4.54 -19.33 29.11
CA ARG A 160 -4.14 -20.73 29.35
C ARG A 160 -4.86 -21.20 30.62
N LYS A 161 -5.55 -22.33 30.52
CA LYS A 161 -5.87 -23.16 31.68
C LYS A 161 -4.62 -23.93 32.08
#